data_AF-A0A6V8ELK3-F1
#
_entry.id   AF-A0A6V8ELK3-F1
#
_cell.length_a   1.000
_cell.length_b   1.000
_cell.length_c   1.000
_cell.angle_alpha   90.00
_cell.angle_beta   90.00
_cell.angle_gamma   90.00
#
_symmetry.space_group_name_H-M   'P 1'
#
loop_
_entity.id
_entity.type
_entity.pdbx_description
1 polymer ?
#
loop_
_entity_poly.entity_id
_entity_poly.type
_entity_poly.pdbx_seq_one_letter_code
_entity_poly.pdbx_strand_id
1 'polypeptide(L)'
;LEDSILARECRTSILNSIEDGYVCGTNWFDSEGKNELLEFLSGSENEKEAVSVILDNLDSGIHVRQDGQTFDLEHEVVRFEESSCHPLLVSLWEEYGMVVLEQMFNLDGEKADLIYKKQLQRKQGFGAFLRELGANLSTAKKLDLLPWKTNELPVPLNFADKLIRKAGDHGIASTVSMARKGNGLESAMGWAWLVVHDRTESDAWRFDSSSRDKGSDWVPALKMLWDSAEKILLKNQKDARGDYIVAMEKLAEISGAGKLSKP
;
A
#
# COMPACT_ATOMS: atom_id res chain seq x y z
N LEU A 1 1.15 -55.21 -13.06
CA LEU A 1 0.96 -53.75 -13.06
C LEU A 1 -0.01 -53.46 -11.93
N GLU A 2 0.42 -52.75 -10.90
CA GLU A 2 -0.49 -52.36 -9.82
C GLU A 2 -1.55 -51.41 -10.38
N ASP A 3 -2.84 -51.68 -10.13
CA ASP A 3 -3.97 -50.90 -10.67
C ASP A 3 -3.87 -49.39 -10.37
N SER A 4 -3.15 -49.01 -9.31
CA SER A 4 -2.87 -47.63 -8.93
C SER A 4 -2.03 -46.87 -9.96
N ILE A 5 -1.11 -47.54 -10.65
CA ILE A 5 -0.27 -46.94 -11.70
C ILE A 5 -1.13 -46.67 -12.92
N LEU A 6 -1.94 -47.65 -13.35
CA LEU A 6 -2.82 -47.51 -14.51
C LEU A 6 -3.80 -46.35 -14.32
N ALA A 7 -4.44 -46.25 -13.15
CA ALA A 7 -5.38 -45.17 -12.85
C ALA A 7 -4.72 -43.79 -12.89
N ARG A 8 -3.47 -43.67 -12.42
CA ARG A 8 -2.70 -42.43 -12.48
C ARG A 8 -2.33 -42.05 -13.90
N GLU A 9 -1.79 -42.99 -14.68
CA GLU A 9 -1.43 -42.75 -16.09
C GLU A 9 -2.66 -42.37 -16.94
N CYS A 10 -3.79 -43.05 -16.73
CA CYS A 10 -5.05 -42.68 -17.38
C CYS A 10 -5.48 -41.26 -17.01
N ARG A 11 -5.41 -40.88 -15.72
CA ARG A 11 -5.75 -39.52 -15.29
C ARG A 11 -4.84 -38.47 -15.92
N THR A 12 -3.53 -38.70 -15.92
CA THR A 12 -2.57 -37.78 -16.57
C THR A 12 -2.84 -37.67 -18.07
N SER A 13 -3.13 -38.78 -18.74
CA SER A 13 -3.46 -38.77 -20.17
C SER A 13 -4.73 -37.98 -20.46
N ILE A 14 -5.77 -38.12 -19.63
CA ILE A 14 -7.01 -37.34 -19.75
C ILE A 14 -6.74 -35.86 -19.53
N LEU A 15 -6.00 -35.50 -18.48
CA LEU A 15 -5.68 -34.10 -18.20
C LEU A 15 -4.85 -33.47 -19.32
N ASN A 16 -3.93 -34.22 -19.92
CA ASN A 16 -3.11 -33.74 -21.04
C ASN A 16 -3.89 -33.58 -22.35
N SER A 17 -5.03 -34.25 -22.52
CA SER A 17 -5.89 -34.09 -23.71
C SER A 17 -6.89 -32.94 -23.61
N ILE A 18 -6.91 -32.20 -22.49
CA ILE A 18 -7.79 -31.04 -22.31
C ILE A 18 -7.25 -29.85 -23.10
N GLU A 19 -8.09 -29.26 -23.94
CA GLU A 19 -7.74 -28.14 -24.83
C GLU A 19 -8.34 -26.80 -24.36
N ASP A 20 -9.23 -26.81 -23.38
CA ASP A 20 -9.86 -25.60 -22.82
C ASP A 20 -9.97 -25.60 -21.29
N GLY A 21 -10.13 -24.41 -20.73
CA GLY A 21 -10.33 -24.21 -19.29
C GLY A 21 -9.04 -24.23 -18.47
N TYR A 22 -9.13 -24.69 -17.23
CA TYR A 22 -8.05 -24.60 -16.26
C TYR A 22 -7.69 -25.97 -15.67
N VAL A 23 -6.42 -26.34 -15.73
CA VAL A 23 -5.89 -27.55 -15.12
C VAL A 23 -4.92 -27.17 -14.03
N CYS A 24 -5.17 -27.60 -12.79
CA CYS A 24 -4.25 -27.38 -11.67
C CYS A 24 -3.94 -28.70 -10.96
N GLY A 25 -2.70 -29.17 -11.11
CA GLY A 25 -2.24 -30.47 -10.62
C GLY A 25 -3.03 -31.63 -11.22
N THR A 26 -4.01 -32.14 -10.48
CA THR A 26 -4.88 -33.26 -10.93
C THR A 26 -6.35 -32.89 -11.04
N ASN A 27 -6.68 -31.60 -10.96
CA ASN A 27 -8.03 -31.06 -11.06
C ASN A 27 -8.18 -30.28 -12.36
N TRP A 28 -9.39 -30.30 -12.90
CA TRP A 28 -9.79 -29.50 -14.05
C TRP A 28 -11.03 -28.69 -13.68
N PHE A 29 -11.08 -27.47 -14.19
CA PHE A 29 -12.18 -26.53 -14.11
C PHE A 29 -12.49 -26.09 -15.54
N ASP A 30 -13.77 -25.96 -15.87
CA ASP A 30 -14.18 -25.54 -17.20
C ASP A 30 -13.76 -24.09 -17.52
N SER A 31 -14.03 -23.63 -18.74
CA SER A 31 -13.70 -22.27 -19.19
C SER A 31 -14.36 -21.15 -18.37
N GLU A 32 -15.48 -21.42 -17.69
CA GLU A 32 -16.15 -20.46 -16.80
C GLU A 32 -15.70 -20.61 -15.33
N GLY A 33 -14.96 -21.68 -15.03
CA GLY A 33 -14.47 -22.09 -13.71
C GLY A 33 -13.31 -21.28 -13.15
N LYS A 34 -13.02 -20.08 -13.67
CA LYS A 34 -11.93 -19.21 -13.17
C LYS A 34 -12.02 -18.99 -11.66
N ASN A 35 -13.22 -18.70 -11.16
CA ASN A 35 -13.43 -18.45 -9.73
C ASN A 35 -13.18 -19.72 -8.89
N GLU A 36 -13.58 -20.89 -9.38
CA GLU A 36 -13.35 -22.17 -8.71
C GLU A 36 -11.85 -22.51 -8.65
N LEU A 37 -11.11 -22.24 -9.73
CA LEU A 37 -9.65 -22.33 -9.74
C LEU A 37 -9.05 -21.41 -8.67
N LEU A 38 -9.43 -20.13 -8.65
CA LEU A 38 -8.89 -19.16 -7.70
C LEU A 38 -9.20 -19.54 -6.24
N GLU A 39 -10.37 -20.11 -5.97
CA GLU A 39 -10.72 -20.68 -4.67
C GLU A 39 -9.84 -21.89 -4.31
N PHE A 40 -9.56 -22.76 -5.28
CA PHE A 40 -8.68 -23.93 -5.13
C PHE A 40 -7.22 -23.56 -4.88
N LEU A 41 -6.74 -22.44 -5.44
CA LEU A 41 -5.37 -21.98 -5.21
C LEU A 41 -5.14 -21.58 -3.75
N SER A 42 -3.94 -21.88 -3.25
CA SER A 42 -3.45 -21.48 -1.94
C SER A 42 -2.67 -20.17 -2.04
N GLY A 43 -2.98 -19.19 -1.18
CA GLY A 43 -2.39 -17.86 -1.21
C GLY A 43 -3.27 -16.84 -0.51
N SER A 44 -2.74 -15.64 -0.32
CA SER A 44 -3.52 -14.50 0.16
C SER A 44 -4.48 -13.97 -0.91
N GLU A 45 -5.52 -13.24 -0.52
CA GLU A 45 -6.48 -12.62 -1.45
C GLU A 45 -5.78 -11.75 -2.51
N ASN A 46 -4.77 -10.96 -2.10
CA ASN A 46 -4.01 -10.15 -3.05
C ASN A 46 -3.24 -11.00 -4.08
N GLU A 47 -2.75 -12.18 -3.68
CA GLU A 47 -2.07 -13.09 -4.61
C GLU A 47 -3.07 -13.73 -5.58
N LYS A 48 -4.25 -14.13 -5.09
CA LYS A 48 -5.33 -14.66 -5.94
C LYS A 48 -5.83 -13.62 -6.92
N GLU A 49 -5.99 -12.37 -6.48
CA GLU A 49 -6.35 -11.24 -7.33
C GLU A 49 -5.28 -10.98 -8.40
N ALA A 50 -3.99 -11.03 -8.04
CA ALA A 50 -2.90 -10.91 -9.00
C ALA A 50 -2.90 -12.05 -10.03
N VAL A 51 -3.15 -13.30 -9.61
CA VAL A 51 -3.31 -14.42 -10.55
C VAL A 51 -4.53 -14.20 -11.44
N SER A 52 -5.67 -13.74 -10.90
CA SER A 52 -6.85 -13.41 -11.71
C SER A 52 -6.54 -12.38 -12.79
N VAL A 53 -5.82 -11.30 -12.44
CA VAL A 53 -5.40 -10.28 -13.41
C VAL A 53 -4.55 -10.90 -14.50
N ILE A 54 -3.61 -11.79 -14.17
CA ILE A 54 -2.82 -12.47 -15.19
C ILE A 54 -3.72 -13.30 -16.10
N LEU A 55 -4.61 -14.12 -15.54
CA LEU A 55 -5.54 -14.96 -16.32
C LEU A 55 -6.41 -14.14 -17.28
N ASP A 56 -6.86 -12.96 -16.87
CA ASP A 56 -7.69 -12.06 -17.67
C ASP A 56 -6.91 -11.37 -18.81
N ASN A 57 -5.58 -11.45 -18.80
CA ASN A 57 -4.69 -10.82 -19.78
C ASN A 57 -3.79 -11.85 -20.50
N LEU A 58 -4.16 -13.14 -20.46
CA LEU A 58 -3.50 -14.17 -21.27
C LEU A 58 -4.00 -14.06 -22.72
N ASP A 59 -3.07 -13.98 -23.67
CA ASP A 59 -3.38 -13.98 -25.11
C ASP A 59 -3.52 -15.41 -25.68
N SER A 60 -3.01 -16.42 -24.97
CA SER A 60 -3.03 -17.84 -25.34
C SER A 60 -3.08 -18.74 -24.11
N GLY A 61 -3.26 -20.04 -24.31
CA GLY A 61 -3.04 -21.01 -23.24
C GLY A 61 -1.59 -21.00 -22.75
N ILE A 62 -1.37 -21.45 -21.52
CA ILE A 62 -0.07 -21.42 -20.86
C ILE A 62 0.12 -22.65 -19.97
N HIS A 63 1.33 -23.20 -19.93
CA HIS A 63 1.75 -24.23 -18.98
C HIS A 63 2.83 -23.71 -18.05
N VAL A 64 2.52 -23.63 -16.75
CA VAL A 64 3.45 -23.25 -15.69
C VAL A 64 3.89 -24.50 -14.95
N ARG A 65 5.17 -24.84 -15.12
CA ARG A 65 5.79 -26.01 -14.49
C ARG A 65 6.18 -25.74 -13.04
N GLN A 66 6.34 -26.82 -12.29
CA GLN A 66 6.83 -26.77 -10.91
C GLN A 66 8.25 -26.19 -10.80
N ASP A 67 9.09 -26.34 -11.83
CA ASP A 67 10.43 -25.72 -11.88
C ASP A 67 10.40 -24.22 -12.22
N GLY A 68 9.20 -23.68 -12.44
CA GLY A 68 8.91 -22.29 -12.70
C GLY A 68 9.00 -21.87 -14.16
N GLN A 69 9.28 -22.79 -15.09
CA GLN A 69 9.26 -22.50 -16.53
C GLN A 69 7.83 -22.34 -17.04
N THR A 70 7.64 -21.39 -17.96
CA THR A 70 6.37 -21.11 -18.63
C THR A 70 6.46 -21.49 -20.11
N PHE A 71 5.37 -22.02 -20.66
CA PHE A 71 5.27 -22.40 -22.07
C PHE A 71 3.93 -21.95 -22.63
N ASP A 72 3.94 -21.26 -23.75
CA ASP A 72 2.71 -20.95 -24.50
C ASP A 72 2.16 -22.23 -25.13
N LEU A 73 0.84 -22.34 -25.12
CA LEU A 73 0.10 -23.48 -25.67
C LEU A 73 -0.75 -23.01 -26.86
N GLU A 74 -0.88 -23.89 -27.86
CA GLU A 74 -1.72 -23.62 -29.04
C GLU A 74 -3.22 -23.56 -28.69
N HIS A 75 -3.63 -24.29 -27.66
CA HIS A 75 -5.02 -24.37 -27.21
C HIS A 75 -5.29 -23.43 -26.04
N GLU A 76 -6.56 -23.04 -25.83
CA GLU A 76 -7.02 -22.10 -24.80
C GLU A 76 -7.11 -22.74 -23.40
N VAL A 77 -6.06 -23.45 -22.98
CA VAL A 77 -5.96 -24.12 -21.68
C VAL A 77 -4.87 -23.49 -20.82
N VAL A 78 -5.19 -23.23 -19.55
CA VAL A 78 -4.21 -22.81 -18.55
C VAL A 78 -3.86 -24.01 -17.68
N ARG A 79 -2.56 -24.32 -17.56
CA ARG A 79 -2.06 -25.49 -16.86
C ARG A 79 -1.07 -25.08 -15.79
N PHE A 80 -1.37 -25.40 -14.54
CA PHE A 80 -0.51 -25.16 -13.38
C PHE A 80 -0.13 -26.50 -12.75
N GLU A 81 1.17 -26.81 -12.67
CA GLU A 81 1.63 -28.01 -11.95
C GLU A 81 1.52 -27.86 -10.43
N GLU A 82 1.53 -26.62 -9.92
CA GLU A 82 1.37 -26.30 -8.50
C GLU A 82 0.12 -25.44 -8.23
N SER A 83 -0.44 -25.59 -7.02
CA SER A 83 -1.62 -24.83 -6.56
C SER A 83 -1.29 -23.64 -5.65
N SER A 84 -0.02 -23.29 -5.49
CA SER A 84 0.39 -22.14 -4.68
C SER A 84 0.52 -20.90 -5.56
N CYS A 85 -0.13 -19.80 -5.18
CA CYS A 85 -0.08 -18.56 -5.94
C CYS A 85 1.35 -17.98 -5.97
N HIS A 86 2.14 -18.17 -4.91
CA HIS A 86 3.46 -17.55 -4.83
C HIS A 86 4.42 -18.05 -5.93
N PRO A 87 4.64 -19.37 -6.13
CA PRO A 87 5.40 -19.91 -7.26
C PRO A 87 4.84 -19.49 -8.62
N LEU A 88 3.51 -19.52 -8.81
CA LEU A 88 2.88 -19.10 -10.06
C LEU A 88 3.20 -17.63 -10.39
N LEU A 89 3.07 -16.75 -9.40
CA LEU A 89 3.42 -15.34 -9.55
C LEU A 89 4.92 -15.15 -9.80
N VAL A 90 5.80 -15.93 -9.16
CA VAL A 90 7.25 -15.87 -9.44
C VAL A 90 7.54 -16.19 -10.90
N SER A 91 6.89 -17.21 -11.46
CA SER A 91 7.06 -17.62 -12.85
C SER A 91 6.50 -16.62 -13.85
N LEU A 92 5.35 -16.05 -13.54
CA LEU A 92 4.61 -15.17 -14.46
C LEU A 92 4.99 -13.70 -14.30
N TRP A 93 5.75 -13.33 -13.26
CA TRP A 93 6.03 -11.93 -12.96
C TRP A 93 6.82 -11.23 -14.06
N GLU A 94 7.76 -11.92 -14.70
CA GLU A 94 8.61 -11.31 -15.73
C GLU A 94 7.78 -10.74 -16.88
N GLU A 95 6.74 -11.46 -17.29
CA GLU A 95 5.88 -11.08 -18.41
C GLU A 95 4.70 -10.22 -17.96
N TYR A 96 4.02 -10.61 -16.89
CA TYR A 96 2.75 -10.00 -16.49
C TYR A 96 2.84 -9.04 -15.30
N GLY A 97 4.01 -8.89 -14.69
CA GLY A 97 4.17 -8.08 -13.47
C GLY A 97 3.79 -6.61 -13.66
N MET A 98 4.03 -6.04 -14.84
CA MET A 98 3.60 -4.68 -15.16
C MET A 98 2.08 -4.57 -15.28
N VAL A 99 1.42 -5.55 -15.89
CA VAL A 99 -0.04 -5.61 -16.01
C VAL A 99 -0.70 -5.67 -14.63
N VAL A 100 -0.14 -6.48 -13.73
CA VAL A 100 -0.58 -6.56 -12.33
C VAL A 100 -0.44 -5.21 -11.62
N LEU A 101 0.69 -4.51 -11.78
CA LEU A 101 0.89 -3.19 -11.19
C LEU A 101 -0.09 -2.14 -11.74
N GLU A 102 -0.37 -2.18 -13.03
CA GLU A 102 -1.29 -1.26 -13.68
C GLU A 102 -2.73 -1.52 -13.22
N GLN A 103 -3.26 -2.74 -13.35
CA GLN A 103 -4.68 -3.01 -13.12
C GLN A 103 -5.06 -3.03 -11.64
N MET A 104 -4.22 -3.59 -10.75
CA MET A 104 -4.53 -3.65 -9.32
C MET A 104 -4.24 -2.35 -8.60
N PHE A 105 -3.19 -1.64 -9.00
CA PHE A 105 -2.63 -0.53 -8.22
C PHE A 105 -2.66 0.82 -8.94
N ASN A 106 -3.05 0.84 -10.23
CA ASN A 106 -3.00 2.02 -11.09
C ASN A 106 -1.61 2.65 -11.09
N LEU A 107 -0.59 1.80 -11.21
CA LEU A 107 0.81 2.19 -11.28
C LEU A 107 1.35 2.00 -12.70
N ASP A 108 1.90 3.07 -13.25
CA ASP A 108 2.52 3.09 -14.58
C ASP A 108 3.89 3.81 -14.55
N GLY A 109 4.54 3.83 -15.72
CA GLY A 109 5.77 4.58 -15.96
C GLY A 109 6.97 4.18 -15.08
N GLU A 110 7.84 5.15 -14.79
CA GLU A 110 9.11 4.91 -14.08
C GLU A 110 8.93 4.33 -12.67
N LYS A 111 7.84 4.71 -11.97
CA LYS A 111 7.57 4.19 -10.62
C LYS A 111 7.22 2.71 -10.65
N ALA A 112 6.37 2.31 -11.61
CA ALA A 112 6.02 0.91 -11.80
C ALA A 112 7.25 0.08 -12.20
N ASP A 113 8.07 0.56 -13.13
CA ASP A 113 9.29 -0.11 -13.59
C ASP A 113 10.29 -0.37 -12.44
N LEU A 114 10.48 0.60 -11.54
CA LEU A 114 11.32 0.43 -10.35
C LEU A 114 10.79 -0.64 -9.39
N ILE A 115 9.48 -0.67 -9.17
CA ILE A 115 8.83 -1.65 -8.29
C ILE A 115 8.91 -3.06 -8.92
N TYR A 116 8.58 -3.16 -10.20
CA TYR A 116 8.66 -4.38 -11.00
C TYR A 116 10.08 -4.99 -10.95
N LYS A 117 11.11 -4.21 -11.29
CA LYS A 117 12.52 -4.67 -11.28
C LYS A 117 12.98 -5.09 -9.90
N LYS A 118 12.58 -4.34 -8.87
CA LYS A 118 12.95 -4.65 -7.48
C LYS A 118 12.35 -5.99 -7.03
N GLN A 119 11.09 -6.26 -7.38
CA GLN A 119 10.43 -7.52 -7.05
C GLN A 119 11.05 -8.69 -7.83
N LEU A 120 11.36 -8.49 -9.12
CA LEU A 120 12.05 -9.47 -9.96
C LEU A 120 13.42 -9.88 -9.39
N GLN A 121 14.17 -8.93 -8.83
CA GLN A 121 15.50 -9.19 -8.25
C GLN A 121 15.46 -9.80 -6.84
N ARG A 122 14.63 -9.26 -5.93
CA ARG A 122 14.64 -9.64 -4.51
C ARG A 122 13.82 -10.88 -4.19
N LYS A 123 12.88 -11.28 -5.06
CA LYS A 123 11.95 -12.40 -4.87
C LYS A 123 11.30 -12.40 -3.48
N GLN A 124 10.87 -11.23 -3.01
CA GLN A 124 10.09 -11.14 -1.76
C GLN A 124 8.81 -11.98 -1.91
N GLY A 125 8.32 -12.58 -0.83
CA GLY A 125 7.03 -13.28 -0.85
C GLY A 125 5.91 -12.37 -1.36
N PHE A 126 5.21 -12.82 -2.41
CA PHE A 126 4.23 -12.02 -3.14
C PHE A 126 3.09 -11.52 -2.24
N GLY A 127 2.58 -12.34 -1.34
CA GLY A 127 1.54 -11.91 -0.40
C GLY A 127 1.95 -10.74 0.49
N ALA A 128 3.19 -10.72 0.99
CA ALA A 128 3.70 -9.59 1.76
C ALA A 128 3.94 -8.36 0.88
N PHE A 129 4.56 -8.56 -0.28
CA PHE A 129 4.86 -7.51 -1.25
C PHE A 129 3.60 -6.77 -1.73
N LEU A 130 2.59 -7.49 -2.22
CA LEU A 130 1.35 -6.91 -2.75
C LEU A 130 0.55 -6.19 -1.65
N ARG A 131 0.52 -6.77 -0.45
CA ARG A 131 -0.12 -6.13 0.72
C ARG A 131 0.58 -4.83 1.12
N GLU A 132 1.90 -4.85 1.21
CA GLU A 132 2.70 -3.65 1.54
C GLU A 132 2.54 -2.57 0.46
N LEU A 133 2.55 -2.96 -0.81
CA LEU A 133 2.34 -2.04 -1.93
C LEU A 133 0.97 -1.37 -1.86
N GLY A 134 -0.10 -2.15 -1.70
CA GLY A 134 -1.46 -1.63 -1.57
C GLY A 134 -1.63 -0.70 -0.36
N ALA A 135 -1.06 -1.07 0.79
CA ALA A 135 -1.06 -0.25 1.99
C ALA A 135 -0.34 1.09 1.76
N ASN A 136 0.86 1.06 1.17
CA ASN A 136 1.65 2.26 0.89
C ASN A 136 0.93 3.21 -0.09
N LEU A 137 0.29 2.67 -1.13
CA LEU A 137 -0.46 3.48 -2.10
C LEU A 137 -1.72 4.08 -1.48
N SER A 138 -2.43 3.32 -0.66
CA SER A 138 -3.59 3.84 0.09
C SER A 138 -3.17 5.00 0.99
N THR A 139 -2.07 4.84 1.74
CA THR A 139 -1.50 5.91 2.57
C THR A 139 -1.07 7.11 1.74
N ALA A 140 -0.34 6.92 0.64
CA ALA A 140 0.09 8.01 -0.23
C ALA A 140 -1.11 8.78 -0.80
N LYS A 141 -2.13 8.07 -1.32
CA LYS A 141 -3.37 8.68 -1.83
C LYS A 141 -4.07 9.52 -0.75
N LYS A 142 -4.09 9.05 0.50
CA LYS A 142 -4.67 9.79 1.63
C LYS A 142 -3.85 11.03 1.98
N LEU A 143 -2.52 10.94 1.97
CA LEU A 143 -1.63 12.08 2.22
C LEU A 143 -1.70 13.14 1.12
N ASP A 144 -2.04 12.74 -0.12
CA ASP A 144 -2.28 13.66 -1.24
C ASP A 144 -3.63 14.40 -1.14
N LEU A 145 -4.55 13.96 -0.26
CA LEU A 145 -5.78 14.71 0.03
C LEU A 145 -5.53 15.93 0.91
N LEU A 146 -4.38 16.00 1.59
CA LEU A 146 -4.03 17.16 2.40
C LEU A 146 -3.84 18.40 1.49
N PRO A 147 -4.35 19.58 1.87
CA PRO A 147 -4.48 20.70 0.93
C PRO A 147 -3.16 21.26 0.39
N TRP A 148 -2.12 21.36 1.22
CA TRP A 148 -0.80 21.88 0.81
C TRP A 148 0.15 20.74 0.49
N LYS A 149 1.05 20.92 -0.49
CA LYS A 149 2.09 19.92 -0.76
C LYS A 149 3.19 19.97 0.30
N THR A 150 3.92 18.87 0.41
CA THR A 150 5.06 18.74 1.32
C THR A 150 6.04 19.91 1.14
N ASN A 151 6.37 20.57 2.26
CA ASN A 151 7.29 21.72 2.34
C ASN A 151 6.79 23.04 1.70
N GLU A 152 5.51 23.21 1.36
CA GLU A 152 4.99 24.49 0.85
C GLU A 152 4.72 25.52 1.95
N LEU A 153 4.52 25.08 3.19
CA LEU A 153 4.15 25.95 4.31
C LEU A 153 5.37 26.67 4.93
N PRO A 154 5.19 27.87 5.52
CA PRO A 154 6.24 28.55 6.27
C PRO A 154 6.50 27.88 7.63
N VAL A 155 7.63 28.20 8.26
CA VAL A 155 7.89 27.83 9.66
C VAL A 155 6.95 28.62 10.58
N PRO A 156 6.33 28.00 11.61
CA PRO A 156 6.47 26.60 12.05
C PRO A 156 5.44 25.61 11.47
N LEU A 157 4.59 26.04 10.54
CA LEU A 157 3.49 25.23 10.00
C LEU A 157 3.96 24.06 9.14
N ASN A 158 5.08 24.21 8.43
CA ASN A 158 5.71 23.09 7.73
C ASN A 158 6.09 21.94 8.69
N PHE A 159 6.44 22.25 9.93
CA PHE A 159 6.77 21.26 10.94
C PHE A 159 5.50 20.57 11.45
N ALA A 160 4.41 21.32 11.65
CA ALA A 160 3.10 20.75 11.93
C ALA A 160 2.64 19.79 10.81
N ASP A 161 2.74 20.20 9.54
CA ASP A 161 2.41 19.36 8.39
C ASP A 161 3.28 18.10 8.33
N LYS A 162 4.59 18.21 8.56
CA LYS A 162 5.49 17.04 8.65
C LYS A 162 5.07 16.07 9.75
N LEU A 163 4.68 16.56 10.92
CA LEU A 163 4.20 15.73 12.03
C LEU A 163 2.89 15.05 11.67
N ILE A 164 1.93 15.76 11.07
CA ILE A 164 0.65 15.21 10.62
C ILE A 164 0.87 14.11 9.57
N ARG A 165 1.68 14.38 8.55
CA ARG A 165 1.99 13.42 7.48
C ARG A 165 2.66 12.17 8.04
N LYS A 166 3.64 12.35 8.94
CA LYS A 166 4.32 11.23 9.60
C LYS A 166 3.39 10.44 10.53
N ALA A 167 2.47 11.10 11.22
CA ALA A 167 1.46 10.43 12.04
C ALA A 167 0.44 9.65 11.19
N GLY A 168 0.07 10.18 10.02
CA GLY A 168 -0.78 9.48 9.07
C GLY A 168 -0.13 8.23 8.48
N ASP A 169 1.18 8.26 8.24
CA ASP A 169 1.93 7.16 7.65
C ASP A 169 2.38 6.10 8.68
N HIS A 170 2.91 6.54 9.82
CA HIS A 170 3.57 5.67 10.80
C HIS A 170 2.97 5.72 12.20
N GLY A 171 1.82 6.38 12.36
CA GLY A 171 1.15 6.58 13.64
C GLY A 171 1.80 7.65 14.52
N ILE A 172 1.02 8.17 15.48
CA ILE A 172 1.42 9.26 16.39
C ILE A 172 2.68 8.91 17.20
N ALA A 173 2.87 7.64 17.60
CA ALA A 173 4.05 7.26 18.39
C ALA A 173 5.38 7.53 17.65
N SER A 174 5.39 7.43 16.32
CA SER A 174 6.58 7.66 15.49
C SER A 174 7.01 9.13 15.42
N THR A 175 6.11 10.06 15.77
CA THR A 175 6.32 11.51 15.65
C THR A 175 6.92 12.11 16.92
N VAL A 176 6.83 11.42 18.06
CA VAL A 176 7.39 11.88 19.36
C VAL A 176 8.88 12.22 19.25
N SER A 177 9.67 11.35 18.62
CA SER A 177 11.11 11.59 18.42
C SER A 177 11.41 12.78 17.50
N MET A 178 10.52 13.08 16.55
CA MET A 178 10.63 14.20 15.62
C MET A 178 10.27 15.50 16.33
N ALA A 179 9.14 15.54 17.04
CA ALA A 179 8.68 16.69 17.82
C ALA A 179 9.74 17.20 18.81
N ARG A 180 10.52 16.27 19.42
CA ARG A 180 11.62 16.59 20.35
C ARG A 180 12.85 17.25 19.70
N LYS A 181 13.02 17.14 18.38
CA LYS A 181 14.21 17.62 17.65
C LYS A 181 14.02 19.01 17.04
N GLY A 182 12.82 19.58 17.11
CA GLY A 182 12.55 20.92 16.61
C GLY A 182 13.40 21.98 17.32
N ASN A 183 13.76 23.04 16.61
CA ASN A 183 14.46 24.20 17.16
C ASN A 183 13.63 25.47 17.01
N GLY A 184 13.89 26.48 17.85
CA GLY A 184 13.17 27.76 17.78
C GLY A 184 11.64 27.58 17.78
N LEU A 185 10.95 28.09 16.74
CA LEU A 185 9.50 27.94 16.61
C LEU A 185 9.05 26.49 16.36
N GLU A 186 9.89 25.63 15.76
CA GLU A 186 9.58 24.20 15.63
C GLU A 186 9.63 23.49 16.98
N SER A 187 10.44 23.96 17.94
CA SER A 187 10.43 23.46 19.31
C SER A 187 9.09 23.75 20.00
N ALA A 188 8.56 24.97 19.84
CA ALA A 188 7.23 25.32 20.32
C ALA A 188 6.12 24.48 19.66
N MET A 189 6.21 24.24 18.35
CA MET A 189 5.25 23.39 17.64
C MET A 189 5.35 21.92 18.07
N GLY A 190 6.57 21.43 18.31
CA GLY A 190 6.82 20.10 18.84
C GLY A 190 6.22 19.93 20.24
N TRP A 191 6.33 20.95 21.11
CA TRP A 191 5.66 20.96 22.40
C TRP A 191 4.14 20.90 22.26
N ALA A 192 3.56 21.78 21.43
CA ALA A 192 2.12 21.81 21.15
C ALA A 192 1.61 20.42 20.71
N TRP A 193 2.34 19.77 19.80
CA TRP A 193 2.02 18.43 19.32
C TRP A 193 2.03 17.37 20.42
N LEU A 194 3.05 17.38 21.31
CA LEU A 194 3.10 16.44 22.43
C LEU A 194 1.95 16.66 23.41
N VAL A 195 1.53 17.91 23.64
CA VAL A 195 0.36 18.23 24.48
C VAL A 195 -0.93 17.74 23.84
N VAL A 196 -1.14 17.98 22.53
CA VAL A 196 -2.33 17.51 21.79
C VAL A 196 -2.56 16.00 21.91
N HIS A 197 -1.47 15.23 22.04
CA HIS A 197 -1.51 13.77 22.10
C HIS A 197 -1.22 13.17 23.49
N ASP A 198 -1.23 13.97 24.55
CA ASP A 198 -0.96 13.53 25.91
C ASP A 198 0.38 12.76 26.06
N ARG A 199 1.43 13.24 25.38
CA ARG A 199 2.79 12.65 25.37
C ARG A 199 3.83 13.50 26.11
N THR A 200 3.42 14.26 27.12
CA THR A 200 4.28 15.25 27.81
C THR A 200 5.02 14.71 29.04
N GLU A 201 4.58 13.58 29.61
CA GLU A 201 4.93 13.12 30.98
C GLU A 201 6.43 12.91 31.25
N SER A 202 7.26 12.70 30.23
CA SER A 202 8.72 12.47 30.40
C SER A 202 9.62 13.45 29.65
N ASP A 203 9.04 14.44 28.96
CA ASP A 203 9.77 15.25 27.98
C ASP A 203 9.72 16.76 28.21
N ALA A 204 8.90 17.26 29.15
CA ALA A 204 8.74 18.69 29.39
C ALA A 204 10.07 19.42 29.70
N TRP A 205 11.04 18.73 30.31
CA TRP A 205 12.36 19.26 30.61
C TRP A 205 13.24 19.52 29.36
N ARG A 206 12.92 18.91 28.21
CA ARG A 206 13.67 19.09 26.95
C ARG A 206 13.33 20.40 26.23
N PHE A 207 12.23 21.05 26.61
CA PHE A 207 11.75 22.27 25.98
C PHE A 207 12.02 23.46 26.90
N ASP A 208 12.58 24.53 26.33
CA ASP A 208 12.76 25.77 27.06
C ASP A 208 11.40 26.42 27.43
N SER A 209 11.40 27.31 28.42
CA SER A 209 10.16 27.92 28.91
C SER A 209 9.42 28.72 27.84
N SER A 210 10.13 29.37 26.91
CA SER A 210 9.52 30.18 25.85
C SER A 210 8.82 29.30 24.82
N SER A 211 9.44 28.17 24.45
CA SER A 211 8.84 27.17 23.58
C SER A 211 7.59 26.54 24.17
N ARG A 212 7.60 26.24 25.48
CA ARG A 212 6.44 25.66 26.17
C ARG A 212 5.26 26.64 26.22
N ASP A 213 5.53 27.89 26.57
CA ASP A 213 4.52 28.95 26.64
C ASP A 213 3.86 29.16 25.27
N LYS A 214 4.66 29.44 24.24
CA LYS A 214 4.16 29.61 22.85
C LYS A 214 3.44 28.38 22.32
N GLY A 215 4.02 27.19 22.54
CA GLY A 215 3.43 25.94 22.07
C GLY A 215 2.10 25.65 22.75
N SER A 216 1.97 25.96 24.04
CA SER A 216 0.72 25.82 24.79
C SER A 216 -0.41 26.69 24.22
N ASP A 217 -0.10 27.91 23.76
CA ASP A 217 -1.08 28.77 23.06
C ASP A 217 -1.55 28.16 21.73
N TRP A 218 -0.71 27.35 21.08
CA TRP A 218 -1.01 26.75 19.77
C TRP A 218 -1.84 25.47 19.86
N VAL A 219 -1.92 24.85 21.04
CA VAL A 219 -2.62 23.57 21.27
C VAL A 219 -4.05 23.56 20.74
N PRO A 220 -4.91 24.58 21.00
CA PRO A 220 -6.29 24.53 20.52
C PRO A 220 -6.40 24.48 18.99
N ALA A 221 -5.62 25.28 18.27
CA ALA A 221 -5.66 25.29 16.80
C ALA A 221 -4.98 24.05 16.21
N LEU A 222 -3.88 23.59 16.81
CA LEU A 222 -3.21 22.36 16.38
C LEU A 222 -4.10 21.13 16.60
N LYS A 223 -4.89 21.10 17.68
CA LYS A 223 -5.88 20.05 17.92
C LYS A 223 -6.97 20.05 16.84
N MET A 224 -7.53 21.21 16.50
CA MET A 224 -8.48 21.33 15.38
C MET A 224 -7.89 20.85 14.05
N LEU A 225 -6.61 21.17 13.83
CA LEU A 225 -5.88 20.75 12.63
C LEU A 225 -5.67 19.23 12.60
N TRP A 226 -5.28 18.63 13.74
CA TRP A 226 -5.17 17.17 13.83
C TRP A 226 -6.52 16.48 13.66
N ASP A 227 -7.58 16.97 14.29
CA ASP A 227 -8.91 16.35 14.21
C ASP A 227 -9.44 16.32 12.78
N SER A 228 -9.23 17.39 12.00
CA SER A 228 -9.56 17.43 10.58
C SER A 228 -8.64 16.55 9.74
N ALA A 229 -7.34 16.51 10.04
CA ALA A 229 -6.40 15.59 9.38
C ALA A 229 -6.79 14.13 9.62
N GLU A 230 -7.18 13.75 10.84
CA GLU A 230 -7.59 12.41 11.20
C GLU A 230 -8.83 11.98 10.41
N LYS A 231 -9.81 12.89 10.25
CA LYS A 231 -10.99 12.65 9.41
C LYS A 231 -10.60 12.35 7.96
N ILE A 232 -9.66 13.09 7.38
CA ILE A 232 -9.16 12.88 6.01
C ILE A 232 -8.40 11.55 5.92
N LEU A 233 -7.40 11.35 6.78
CA LEU A 233 -6.41 10.28 6.66
C LEU A 233 -6.95 8.92 7.16
N LEU A 234 -7.72 8.91 8.25
CA LEU A 234 -8.16 7.68 8.91
C LEU A 234 -9.63 7.36 8.63
N LYS A 235 -10.50 8.37 8.49
CA LYS A 235 -11.95 8.17 8.33
C LYS A 235 -12.45 8.36 6.88
N ASN A 236 -11.55 8.67 5.94
CA ASN A 236 -11.86 8.89 4.51
C ASN A 236 -12.94 9.97 4.27
N GLN A 237 -13.03 10.96 5.16
CA GLN A 237 -13.98 12.07 5.10
C GLN A 237 -13.34 13.23 4.33
N LYS A 238 -13.55 13.26 3.01
CA LYS A 238 -12.96 14.26 2.10
C LYS A 238 -13.52 15.68 2.33
N ASP A 239 -14.72 15.78 2.85
CA ASP A 239 -15.39 17.02 3.25
C ASP A 239 -14.66 17.76 4.39
N ALA A 240 -13.88 17.03 5.21
CA ALA A 240 -13.03 17.62 6.25
C ALA A 240 -11.85 18.43 5.68
N ARG A 241 -11.63 18.46 4.36
CA ARG A 241 -10.62 19.32 3.71
C ARG A 241 -10.85 20.80 4.03
N GLY A 242 -12.11 21.26 4.07
CA GLY A 242 -12.43 22.65 4.43
C GLY A 242 -12.04 22.97 5.88
N ASP A 243 -12.39 22.09 6.81
CA ASP A 243 -12.04 22.20 8.23
C ASP A 243 -10.51 22.26 8.42
N TYR A 244 -9.77 21.44 7.66
CA TYR A 244 -8.30 21.43 7.70
C TYR A 244 -7.72 22.78 7.26
N ILE A 245 -8.23 23.37 6.17
CA ILE A 245 -7.77 24.68 5.70
C ILE A 245 -8.01 25.75 6.76
N VAL A 246 -9.22 25.81 7.31
CA VAL A 246 -9.58 26.78 8.36
C VAL A 246 -8.72 26.60 9.61
N ALA A 247 -8.46 25.36 10.02
CA ALA A 247 -7.61 25.07 11.16
C ALA A 247 -6.14 25.47 10.91
N MET A 248 -5.63 25.24 9.70
CA MET A 248 -4.27 25.65 9.31
C MET A 248 -4.13 27.18 9.26
N GLU A 249 -5.13 27.89 8.72
CA GLU A 249 -5.17 29.37 8.71
C GLU A 249 -5.19 29.94 10.13
N LYS A 250 -6.00 29.35 11.02
CA LYS A 250 -6.03 29.73 12.43
C LYS A 250 -4.69 29.47 13.13
N LEU A 251 -4.07 28.33 12.86
CA LEU A 251 -2.74 28.00 13.40
C LEU A 251 -1.70 29.01 12.89
N ALA A 252 -1.77 29.41 11.62
CA ALA A 252 -0.89 30.41 11.02
C ALA A 252 -1.01 31.79 11.70
N GLU A 253 -2.24 32.21 12.01
CA GLU A 253 -2.53 33.47 12.70
C GLU A 253 -1.90 33.49 14.10
N ILE A 254 -2.20 32.47 14.91
CA ILE A 254 -1.72 32.43 16.30
C ILE A 254 -0.22 32.17 16.43
N SER A 255 0.38 31.47 15.46
CA SER A 255 1.83 31.22 15.44
C SER A 255 2.62 32.37 14.82
N GLY A 256 1.95 33.37 14.24
CA GLY A 256 2.58 34.48 13.53
C GLY A 256 3.33 34.06 12.26
N ALA A 257 2.93 32.95 11.61
CA ALA A 257 3.60 32.41 10.42
C ALA A 257 3.34 33.25 9.15
N GLY A 258 2.39 34.18 9.21
CA GLY A 258 2.04 35.06 8.10
C GLY A 258 1.04 34.42 7.13
N LYS A 259 0.89 35.05 5.96
CA LYS A 259 -0.12 34.66 4.96
C LYS A 259 0.28 33.35 4.27
N LEU A 260 -0.65 32.40 4.23
CA LEU A 260 -0.47 31.12 3.56
C LEU A 260 -0.56 31.27 2.03
N SER A 261 0.16 30.40 1.33
CA SER A 261 -0.11 30.12 -0.08
C SER A 261 -1.52 29.52 -0.20
N LYS A 262 -2.17 29.77 -1.35
CA LYS A 262 -3.45 29.12 -1.62
C LYS A 262 -3.22 27.61 -1.80
N PRO A 263 -4.00 26.76 -1.11
CA PRO A 263 -3.97 25.31 -1.27
C PRO A 263 -4.65 24.83 -2.57
#